data_AF-A0A822E3Y7-F1
#
_entry.id   AF-A0A822E3Y7-F1
#
_cell.length_a   1.000
_cell.length_b   1.000
_cell.length_c   1.000
_cell.angle_alpha   90.00
_cell.angle_beta   90.00
_cell.angle_gamma   90.00
#
_symmetry.space_group_name_H-M   'P 1'
#
loop_
_entity.id
_entity.type
_entity.pdbx_description
1 polymer ?
#
loop_
_entity_poly.entity_id
_entity_poly.type
_entity_poly.pdbx_seq_one_letter_code
_entity_poly.pdbx_strand_id
1 'polypeptide(L)'
;MGLCKCPQRKVSTLFCFKHHVNVCESCLINEHSQCIVRSYVSWLQDNDYNPNCALCQRSLTETGEETIRLICYDLFHWSCLNEYFHSFPNHTAPDGYTCPTCHTCVFPPSNLVSPVADHVRTKLSTVNWANRLPILSVNDSKLNQDKQPLLTETDNNGYVIVNPKISGTSGGHIGTTSGLSHHPHRSIDMPQGTTILTTR
;
A
#
# COMPACT_ATOMS: atom_id res chain seq x y z
N MET A 1 3.64 -9.10 -13.52
CA MET A 1 3.20 -9.64 -12.21
C MET A 1 3.64 -11.10 -12.14
N GLY A 2 4.07 -11.61 -10.99
CA GLY A 2 4.60 -12.97 -10.83
C GLY A 2 4.04 -13.69 -9.60
N LEU A 3 4.35 -14.98 -9.44
CA LEU A 3 3.92 -15.77 -8.27
C LEU A 3 5.03 -15.82 -7.24
N CYS A 4 4.69 -15.57 -5.97
CA CYS A 4 5.60 -15.80 -4.87
C CYS A 4 5.99 -17.29 -4.78
N LYS A 5 7.22 -17.57 -4.36
CA LYS A 5 7.75 -18.94 -4.20
C LYS A 5 7.30 -19.64 -2.92
N CYS A 6 6.54 -18.96 -2.06
CA CYS A 6 5.99 -19.58 -0.85
C CYS A 6 4.91 -20.62 -1.17
N PRO A 7 4.56 -21.50 -0.23
CA PRO A 7 3.55 -22.56 -0.43
C PRO A 7 2.19 -22.04 -0.91
N GLN A 8 1.83 -20.81 -0.51
CA GLN A 8 0.57 -20.15 -0.86
C GLN A 8 0.56 -19.60 -2.30
N ARG A 9 1.72 -19.55 -2.98
CA ARG A 9 1.89 -19.09 -4.37
C ARG A 9 1.13 -17.80 -4.72
N LYS A 10 1.06 -16.84 -3.79
CA LYS A 10 0.32 -15.59 -3.97
C LYS A 10 0.86 -14.78 -5.16
N VAL A 11 -0.02 -14.22 -5.98
CA VAL A 11 0.36 -13.25 -7.02
C VAL A 11 0.94 -12.01 -6.36
N SER A 12 2.05 -11.51 -6.90
CA SER A 12 2.74 -10.33 -6.38
C SER A 12 3.42 -9.54 -7.50
N THR A 13 3.48 -8.22 -7.32
CA THR A 13 4.32 -7.32 -8.10
C THR A 13 5.68 -7.08 -7.45
N LEU A 14 5.85 -7.47 -6.19
CA LEU A 14 7.06 -7.27 -5.42
C LEU A 14 8.12 -8.29 -5.82
N PHE A 15 9.37 -7.85 -5.81
CA PHE A 15 10.53 -8.63 -6.22
C PHE A 15 11.69 -8.38 -5.26
N CYS A 16 12.29 -9.47 -4.77
CA CYS A 16 13.44 -9.43 -3.89
C CYS A 16 14.72 -9.34 -4.72
N PHE A 17 15.47 -8.25 -4.56
CA PHE A 17 16.68 -7.99 -5.34
C PHE A 17 17.85 -8.87 -4.89
N LYS A 18 17.85 -9.35 -3.65
CA LYS A 18 18.89 -10.28 -3.16
C LYS A 18 18.70 -11.70 -3.70
N HIS A 19 17.47 -12.18 -3.75
CA HIS A 19 17.16 -13.58 -4.06
C HIS A 19 16.63 -13.80 -5.48
N HIS A 20 16.38 -12.72 -6.22
CA HIS A 20 15.85 -12.74 -7.59
C HIS A 20 14.54 -13.53 -7.73
N VAL A 21 13.61 -13.33 -6.78
CA VAL A 21 12.30 -13.98 -6.75
C VAL A 21 11.17 -13.00 -6.44
N ASN A 22 9.96 -13.27 -6.95
CA ASN A 22 8.76 -12.58 -6.49
C ASN A 22 8.42 -12.99 -5.05
N VAL A 23 7.97 -12.01 -4.26
CA VAL A 23 7.71 -12.17 -2.83
C VAL A 23 6.35 -11.58 -2.46
N CYS A 24 5.58 -12.24 -1.60
CA CYS A 24 4.32 -11.68 -1.06
C CYS A 24 4.58 -11.01 0.28
N GLU A 25 3.67 -10.15 0.74
CA GLU A 25 3.82 -9.40 2.01
C GLU A 25 4.08 -10.29 3.23
N SER A 26 3.48 -11.49 3.28
CA SER A 26 3.76 -12.45 4.35
C SER A 26 5.23 -12.88 4.36
N CYS A 27 5.82 -13.13 3.19
CA CYS A 27 7.24 -13.47 3.08
C CYS A 27 8.16 -12.27 3.34
N LEU A 28 7.72 -11.04 3.05
CA LEU A 28 8.49 -9.83 3.38
C LEU A 28 8.77 -9.70 4.87
N ILE A 29 7.88 -10.19 5.72
CA ILE A 29 8.05 -10.12 7.19
C ILE A 29 8.82 -11.33 7.72
N ASN A 30 8.56 -12.53 7.19
CA ASN A 30 9.07 -13.77 7.78
C ASN A 30 10.44 -14.22 7.20
N GLU A 31 10.61 -14.13 5.88
CA GLU A 31 11.76 -14.74 5.17
C GLU A 31 12.66 -13.66 4.53
N HIS A 32 12.10 -12.48 4.28
CA HIS A 32 12.76 -11.38 3.58
C HIS A 32 12.75 -10.06 4.37
N SER A 33 12.76 -10.16 5.71
CA SER A 33 12.70 -9.00 6.62
C SER A 33 13.77 -7.95 6.30
N GLN A 34 15.02 -8.38 6.06
CA GLN A 34 16.15 -7.49 5.75
C GLN A 34 16.46 -7.34 4.25
N CYS A 35 15.66 -7.92 3.35
CA CYS A 35 15.95 -7.85 1.91
C CYS A 35 15.52 -6.52 1.29
N ILE A 36 16.25 -6.02 0.29
CA ILE A 36 15.73 -4.94 -0.55
C ILE A 36 14.66 -5.51 -1.49
N VAL A 37 13.45 -4.95 -1.41
CA VAL A 37 12.27 -5.40 -2.17
C VAL A 37 11.62 -4.17 -2.79
N ARG A 38 11.39 -4.20 -4.10
CA ARG A 38 10.65 -3.18 -4.86
C ARG A 38 9.77 -3.85 -5.89
N SER A 39 9.18 -3.08 -6.82
CA SER A 39 8.45 -3.65 -7.94
C SER A 39 9.38 -4.42 -8.89
N TYR A 40 8.85 -5.46 -9.53
CA TYR A 40 9.57 -6.19 -10.57
C TYR A 40 10.00 -5.29 -11.74
N VAL A 41 9.21 -4.25 -12.07
CA VAL A 41 9.57 -3.28 -13.12
C VAL A 41 10.81 -2.49 -12.72
N SER A 42 10.91 -2.08 -11.45
CA SER A 42 12.08 -1.37 -10.93
C SER A 42 13.34 -2.23 -11.06
N TRP A 43 13.25 -3.53 -10.77
CA TRP A 43 14.37 -4.46 -10.93
C TRP A 43 14.82 -4.59 -12.40
N LEU A 44 13.87 -4.69 -13.33
CA LEU A 44 14.20 -4.74 -14.77
C LEU A 44 14.91 -3.48 -15.27
N GLN A 45 14.56 -2.32 -14.72
CA GLN A 45 15.14 -1.03 -15.10
C GLN A 45 16.49 -0.78 -14.45
N ASP A 46 16.63 -1.13 -13.18
CA ASP A 46 17.83 -0.94 -12.37
C ASP A 46 18.01 -2.15 -11.46
N ASN A 47 18.97 -3.01 -11.79
CA ASN A 47 19.26 -4.22 -11.03
C ASN A 47 20.23 -3.94 -9.87
N ASP A 48 20.92 -2.79 -9.90
CA ASP A 48 21.84 -2.40 -8.85
C ASP A 48 21.03 -1.84 -7.68
N TYR A 49 21.12 -2.52 -6.54
CA TYR A 49 20.45 -2.10 -5.32
C TYR A 49 21.46 -1.66 -4.27
N ASN A 50 21.07 -0.66 -3.48
CA ASN A 50 21.84 -0.24 -2.32
C ASN A 50 21.32 -0.99 -1.07
N PRO A 51 22.11 -1.92 -0.48
CA PRO A 51 21.73 -2.65 0.74
C PRO A 51 21.93 -1.81 2.01
N ASN A 52 22.29 -0.53 1.90
CA ASN A 52 22.57 0.31 3.05
C ASN A 52 21.33 1.10 3.49
N CYS A 53 21.25 1.33 4.79
CA CYS A 53 20.25 2.18 5.40
C CYS A 53 20.44 3.63 4.95
N ALA A 54 19.43 4.27 4.38
CA ALA A 54 19.56 5.63 3.86
C ALA A 54 19.85 6.70 4.95
N LEU A 55 19.66 6.37 6.23
CA LEU A 55 19.91 7.28 7.35
C LEU A 55 21.36 7.25 7.85
N CYS A 56 21.98 6.07 7.90
CA CYS A 56 23.34 5.91 8.45
C CYS A 56 24.37 5.38 7.45
N GLN A 57 23.93 5.01 6.25
CA GLN A 57 24.73 4.45 5.16
C GLN A 57 25.48 3.15 5.50
N ARG A 58 25.10 2.45 6.58
CA ARG A 58 25.61 1.13 6.94
C ARG A 58 24.69 0.03 6.40
N SER A 59 25.26 -1.17 6.19
CA SER A 59 24.55 -2.34 5.66
C SER A 59 23.35 -2.74 6.53
N LEU A 60 22.18 -2.93 5.90
CA LEU A 60 20.95 -3.40 6.54
C LEU A 60 20.98 -4.91 6.84
N THR A 61 21.79 -5.67 6.12
CA THR A 61 21.84 -7.14 6.24
C THR A 61 23.02 -7.66 7.06
N GLU A 62 24.15 -6.95 7.09
CA GLU A 62 25.40 -7.47 7.67
C GLU A 62 25.63 -7.02 9.11
N THR A 63 24.99 -5.93 9.53
CA THR A 63 25.18 -5.36 10.87
C THR A 63 24.51 -6.16 11.98
N GLY A 64 23.55 -7.03 11.65
CA GLY A 64 22.74 -7.77 12.63
C GLY A 64 21.80 -6.87 13.45
N GLU A 65 21.71 -5.58 13.12
CA GLU A 65 20.84 -4.63 13.78
C GLU A 65 19.37 -4.88 13.40
N GLU A 66 18.47 -4.54 14.31
CA GLU A 66 17.04 -4.63 14.04
C GLU A 66 16.65 -3.65 12.93
N THR A 67 15.81 -4.12 12.00
CA THR A 67 15.32 -3.31 10.88
C THR A 67 13.81 -3.18 10.93
N ILE A 68 13.29 -2.12 10.34
CA ILE A 68 11.86 -1.92 10.13
C ILE A 68 11.61 -1.65 8.66
N ARG A 69 10.64 -2.38 8.09
CA ARG A 69 10.09 -2.11 6.77
C ARG A 69 8.84 -1.28 6.89
N LEU A 70 8.81 -0.14 6.21
CA LEU A 70 7.62 0.72 6.15
C LEU A 70 6.60 0.20 5.14
N ILE A 71 5.39 0.77 5.17
CA ILE A 71 4.32 0.40 4.21
C ILE A 71 4.66 0.74 2.75
N CYS A 72 5.60 1.65 2.52
CA CYS A 72 6.16 1.94 1.20
C CYS A 72 7.24 0.93 0.77
N TYR A 73 7.51 -0.09 1.59
CA TYR A 73 8.54 -1.13 1.44
C TYR A 73 10.00 -0.71 1.61
N ASP A 74 10.27 0.58 1.82
CA ASP A 74 11.60 1.04 2.22
C ASP A 74 12.00 0.46 3.58
N LEU A 75 13.29 0.17 3.72
CA LEU A 75 13.87 -0.55 4.85
C LEU A 75 14.93 0.32 5.54
N PHE A 76 14.86 0.38 6.87
CA PHE A 76 15.78 1.16 7.69
C PHE A 76 16.20 0.33 8.91
N HIS A 77 17.34 0.67 9.50
CA HIS A 77 17.60 0.28 10.88
C HIS A 77 16.54 0.92 11.79
N TRP A 78 16.00 0.14 12.72
CA TRP A 78 14.99 0.61 13.65
C TRP A 78 15.52 1.73 14.53
N SER A 79 16.74 1.61 15.04
CA SER A 79 17.44 2.65 15.83
C SER A 79 17.53 3.96 15.06
N CYS A 80 18.00 3.92 13.81
CA CYS A 80 18.14 5.11 12.98
C CYS A 80 16.79 5.79 12.73
N LEU A 81 15.74 5.03 12.39
CA LEU A 81 14.42 5.60 12.14
C LEU A 81 13.83 6.20 13.42
N ASN A 82 14.01 5.53 14.56
CA ASN A 82 13.54 6.00 15.85
C ASN A 82 14.24 7.31 16.26
N GLU A 83 15.57 7.38 16.15
CA GLU A 83 16.34 8.60 16.42
C GLU A 83 15.92 9.76 15.51
N TYR A 84 15.72 9.47 14.22
CA TYR A 84 15.27 10.44 13.24
C TYR A 84 13.95 11.11 13.68
N PHE A 85 12.93 10.32 14.02
CA PHE A 85 11.64 10.87 14.45
C PHE A 85 11.63 11.43 15.88
N HIS A 86 12.54 10.98 16.74
CA HIS A 86 12.69 11.54 18.07
C HIS A 86 13.25 12.98 18.04
N SER A 87 13.92 13.36 16.95
CA SER A 87 14.40 14.74 16.77
C SER A 87 13.29 15.74 16.42
N PHE A 88 12.08 15.26 16.12
CA PHE A 88 10.97 16.10 15.66
C PHE A 88 10.29 16.82 16.85
N PRO A 89 9.70 18.01 16.64
CA PRO A 89 8.97 18.72 17.68
C PRO A 89 7.82 17.88 18.27
N ASN A 90 7.54 18.06 19.57
CA ASN A 90 6.47 17.34 20.27
C ASN A 90 5.05 17.57 19.71
N HIS A 91 4.86 18.62 18.91
CA HIS A 91 3.59 18.98 18.27
C HIS A 91 3.52 18.58 16.78
N THR A 92 4.44 17.72 16.33
CA THR A 92 4.39 17.20 14.96
C THR A 92 3.11 16.42 14.76
N ALA A 93 2.32 16.82 13.76
CA ALA A 93 1.13 16.10 13.36
C ALA A 93 1.49 14.72 12.77
N PRO A 94 0.57 13.74 12.79
CA PRO A 94 0.84 12.41 12.22
C PRO A 94 1.36 12.44 10.78
N ASP A 95 0.82 13.32 9.94
CA ASP A 95 1.22 13.46 8.54
C ASP A 95 2.64 14.01 8.35
N GLY A 96 3.23 14.61 9.41
CA GLY A 96 4.62 15.05 9.40
C GLY A 96 5.62 13.89 9.52
N TYR A 97 5.19 12.71 9.96
CA TYR A 97 6.06 11.54 10.06
C TYR A 97 6.05 10.78 8.73
N THR A 98 6.98 11.15 7.86
CA THR A 98 7.11 10.57 6.51
C THR A 98 8.39 9.77 6.35
N CYS A 99 8.35 8.75 5.47
CA CYS A 99 9.53 8.00 5.06
C CYS A 99 10.65 8.95 4.60
N PRO A 100 11.89 8.82 5.11
CA PRO A 100 13.01 9.66 4.70
C PRO A 100 13.36 9.57 3.20
N THR A 101 12.97 8.48 2.53
CA THR A 101 13.32 8.21 1.13
C THR A 101 12.23 8.66 0.14
N CYS A 102 10.97 8.31 0.40
CA CYS A 102 9.87 8.54 -0.55
C CYS A 102 8.77 9.47 -0.01
N HIS A 103 8.94 10.01 1.20
CA HIS A 103 8.03 10.95 1.85
C HIS A 103 6.58 10.45 2.03
N THR A 104 6.34 9.14 1.89
CA THR A 104 5.05 8.52 2.22
C THR A 104 4.86 8.50 3.73
N CYS A 105 3.63 8.75 4.21
CA CYS A 105 3.29 8.69 5.63
C CYS A 105 3.70 7.33 6.23
N VAL A 106 4.34 7.36 7.41
CA VAL A 106 4.80 6.17 8.12
C VAL A 106 3.63 5.44 8.81
N PHE A 107 2.56 6.15 9.16
CA PHE A 107 1.40 5.56 9.79
C PHE A 107 0.53 4.82 8.79
N PRO A 108 0.31 3.50 8.96
CA PRO A 108 -0.59 2.75 8.10
C PRO A 108 -2.03 3.24 8.27
N PRO A 109 -2.79 3.49 7.16
CA PRO A 109 -4.21 3.81 7.24
C PRO A 109 -4.99 2.76 8.05
N SER A 110 -5.99 3.16 8.82
CA SER A 110 -6.72 2.23 9.72
C SER A 110 -7.44 1.10 8.98
N ASN A 111 -7.89 1.35 7.75
CA ASN A 111 -8.55 0.37 6.88
C ASN A 111 -7.56 -0.51 6.07
N LEU A 112 -6.25 -0.26 6.15
CA LEU A 112 -5.25 -1.05 5.45
C LEU A 112 -4.98 -2.36 6.20
N VAL A 113 -5.43 -3.47 5.63
CA VAL A 113 -5.16 -4.82 6.15
C VAL A 113 -4.00 -5.42 5.35
N SER A 114 -2.84 -5.52 5.98
CA SER A 114 -1.59 -5.97 5.37
C SER A 114 -0.65 -6.46 6.47
N PRO A 115 0.03 -7.62 6.31
CA PRO A 115 1.03 -8.08 7.27
C PRO A 115 2.13 -7.04 7.56
N VAL A 116 2.50 -6.22 6.57
CA VAL A 116 3.48 -5.14 6.74
C VAL A 116 2.88 -4.00 7.58
N ALA A 117 1.63 -3.61 7.30
CA ALA A 117 0.94 -2.59 8.09
C ALA A 117 0.81 -3.00 9.57
N ASP A 118 0.45 -4.26 9.85
CA ASP A 118 0.31 -4.77 11.21
C ASP A 118 1.66 -4.81 11.95
N HIS A 119 2.73 -5.22 11.26
CA HIS A 119 4.08 -5.19 11.81
C HIS A 119 4.52 -3.76 12.15
N VAL A 120 4.27 -2.79 11.24
CA VAL A 120 4.57 -1.37 11.47
C VAL A 120 3.78 -0.82 12.65
N ARG A 121 2.46 -1.08 12.74
CA ARG A 121 1.63 -0.65 13.88
C ARG A 121 2.17 -1.19 15.20
N THR A 122 2.50 -2.48 15.23
CA THR A 122 3.07 -3.14 16.41
C THR A 122 4.41 -2.52 16.82
N LYS A 123 5.26 -2.18 15.85
CA LYS A 123 6.55 -1.58 16.13
C LYS A 123 6.42 -0.14 16.62
N LEU A 124 5.57 0.65 15.97
CA LEU A 124 5.27 2.03 16.36
C LEU A 124 4.58 2.10 17.72
N SER A 125 3.81 1.08 18.11
CA SER A 125 3.19 1.05 19.43
C SER A 125 4.20 0.88 20.59
N THR A 126 5.48 0.70 20.30
CA THR A 126 6.54 0.58 21.32
C THR A 126 7.22 1.93 21.64
N VAL A 127 6.95 2.99 20.88
CA VAL A 127 7.66 4.28 21.00
C VAL A 127 6.74 5.43 21.36
N ASN A 128 7.22 6.29 22.26
CA ASN A 128 6.43 7.37 22.85
C ASN A 128 6.02 8.45 21.84
N TRP A 129 6.87 8.75 20.84
CA TRP A 129 6.55 9.76 19.84
C TRP A 129 5.38 9.33 18.93
N ALA A 130 5.21 8.02 18.70
CA ALA A 130 4.10 7.48 17.91
C ALA A 130 2.85 7.23 18.75
N ASN A 131 3.00 6.69 19.97
CA ASN A 131 1.88 6.33 20.85
C ASN A 131 1.00 7.48 21.31
N ARG A 132 1.55 8.70 21.35
CA ARG A 132 0.77 9.89 21.69
C ARG A 132 -0.21 10.31 20.60
N LEU A 133 -0.11 9.72 19.40
CA LEU A 133 -0.95 10.11 18.28
C LEU A 133 -2.29 9.34 18.35
N PRO A 134 -3.43 10.03 18.15
CA PRO A 134 -4.76 9.42 18.21
C PRO A 134 -4.95 8.23 17.27
N ILE A 135 -4.13 8.10 16.23
CA ILE A 135 -4.24 7.08 15.18
C ILE A 135 -3.97 5.66 15.72
N LEU A 136 -3.10 5.49 16.73
CA LEU A 136 -2.76 4.17 17.28
C LEU A 136 -3.64 3.76 18.48
N SER A 137 -4.25 4.72 19.18
CA SER A 137 -5.04 4.48 20.41
C SER A 137 -6.44 3.89 20.17
N VAL A 138 -6.92 3.79 18.93
CA VAL A 138 -8.28 3.29 18.62
C VAL A 138 -8.36 1.74 18.62
N ASN A 139 -7.24 1.04 18.77
CA ASN A 139 -7.20 -0.42 18.59
C ASN A 139 -7.58 -1.25 19.83
N ASP A 140 -7.78 -0.63 21.01
CA ASP A 140 -8.10 -1.36 22.25
C ASP A 140 -9.60 -1.53 22.55
N SER A 141 -10.50 -1.08 21.67
CA SER A 141 -11.95 -1.01 21.99
C SER A 141 -12.91 -1.73 21.04
N LYS A 142 -12.53 -2.82 20.36
CA LYS A 142 -13.50 -3.73 19.70
C LYS A 142 -13.06 -5.20 19.67
N LEU A 143 -13.13 -5.87 20.82
CA LEU A 143 -13.48 -7.30 20.89
C LEU A 143 -14.96 -7.36 21.28
N ASN A 144 -15.75 -8.13 20.51
CA ASN A 144 -17.22 -8.29 20.53
C ASN A 144 -18.08 -7.19 19.87
N GLN A 145 -18.57 -7.43 18.65
CA GLN A 145 -19.90 -8.02 18.44
C GLN A 145 -20.19 -8.27 16.95
N ASP A 146 -20.84 -9.39 16.69
CA ASP A 146 -21.20 -10.00 15.41
C ASP A 146 -21.90 -9.09 14.37
N LYS A 147 -21.39 -9.17 13.14
CA LYS A 147 -22.09 -9.49 11.87
C LYS A 147 -21.13 -9.23 10.72
N GLN A 148 -20.29 -10.22 10.38
CA GLN A 148 -19.53 -10.17 9.14
C GLN A 148 -20.35 -10.81 8.01
N PRO A 149 -20.46 -10.18 6.83
CA PRO A 149 -20.91 -10.87 5.63
C PRO A 149 -19.83 -11.87 5.18
N LEU A 150 -20.26 -13.08 4.83
CA LEU A 150 -19.41 -14.15 4.32
C LEU A 150 -18.78 -13.72 2.97
N LEU A 151 -17.47 -13.49 2.95
CA LEU A 151 -16.70 -13.25 1.72
C LEU A 151 -16.23 -14.60 1.17
N THR A 152 -16.62 -14.92 -0.06
CA THR A 152 -15.97 -15.99 -0.85
C THR A 152 -15.12 -15.38 -1.95
N GLU A 153 -13.87 -15.83 -2.03
CA GLU A 153 -12.87 -15.37 -3.00
C GLU A 153 -13.23 -15.81 -4.43
N THR A 154 -12.93 -14.95 -5.41
CA THR A 154 -12.90 -15.36 -6.83
C THR A 154 -11.60 -14.87 -7.49
N ASP A 155 -11.08 -15.69 -8.39
CA ASP A 155 -9.69 -15.74 -8.87
C ASP A 155 -9.19 -14.57 -9.74
N ASN A 156 -9.78 -13.37 -9.67
CA ASN A 156 -9.41 -12.27 -10.58
C ASN A 156 -9.34 -10.86 -9.95
N ASN A 157 -8.79 -10.78 -8.73
CA ASN A 157 -8.22 -9.55 -8.15
C ASN A 157 -9.12 -8.27 -8.21
N GLY A 158 -10.44 -8.44 -8.13
CA GLY A 158 -11.41 -7.34 -7.99
C GLY A 158 -12.50 -7.70 -6.99
N TYR A 159 -12.78 -6.83 -6.03
CA TYR A 159 -13.89 -7.00 -5.08
C TYR A 159 -15.18 -6.47 -5.70
N VAL A 160 -16.24 -7.28 -5.75
CA VAL A 160 -17.60 -6.83 -6.07
C VAL A 160 -18.47 -6.98 -4.81
N ILE A 161 -19.16 -5.91 -4.43
CA ILE A 161 -20.15 -5.95 -3.34
C ILE A 161 -21.44 -6.58 -3.87
N VAL A 162 -21.75 -7.80 -3.44
CA VAL A 162 -23.09 -8.38 -3.60
C VAL A 162 -23.90 -8.11 -2.34
N ASN A 163 -24.80 -7.12 -2.41
CA ASN A 163 -25.83 -6.96 -1.39
C ASN A 163 -26.85 -8.10 -1.52
N PRO A 164 -27.25 -8.77 -0.42
CA PRO A 164 -28.28 -9.79 -0.49
C PRO A 164 -29.64 -9.16 -0.81
N LYS A 165 -30.33 -9.72 -1.81
CA LYS A 165 -31.75 -9.45 -2.06
C LYS A 165 -32.56 -9.92 -0.85
N ILE A 166 -33.22 -8.99 -0.18
CA ILE A 166 -34.23 -9.27 0.83
C ILE A 166 -35.51 -9.70 0.09
N SER A 167 -35.96 -10.93 0.33
CA SER A 167 -37.28 -11.43 -0.07
C SER A 167 -38.30 -11.16 1.04
N GLY A 168 -39.43 -10.52 0.70
CA GLY A 168 -40.58 -10.39 1.61
C GLY A 168 -41.56 -9.25 1.27
N THR A 169 -42.44 -9.50 0.30
CA THR A 169 -43.85 -9.04 0.16
C THR A 169 -44.40 -7.86 0.99
N SER A 170 -44.90 -6.79 0.34
CA SER A 170 -46.35 -6.54 0.08
C SER A 170 -46.65 -5.08 -0.37
N GLY A 171 -47.47 -4.90 -1.44
CA GLY A 171 -48.47 -3.83 -1.53
C GLY A 171 -48.26 -2.62 -2.48
N GLY A 172 -48.71 -2.76 -3.74
CA GLY A 172 -49.58 -1.80 -4.49
C GLY A 172 -49.11 -0.38 -4.87
N HIS A 173 -48.86 -0.12 -6.17
CA HIS A 173 -49.76 0.57 -7.13
C HIS A 173 -49.01 1.28 -8.28
N ILE A 174 -49.27 0.77 -9.50
CA ILE A 174 -49.49 1.41 -10.83
C ILE A 174 -48.72 2.68 -11.22
N GLY A 175 -47.99 2.58 -12.34
CA GLY A 175 -47.55 3.73 -13.13
C GLY A 175 -46.70 3.33 -14.36
N THR A 176 -47.36 2.80 -15.40
CA THR A 176 -46.81 2.60 -16.76
C THR A 176 -46.39 3.91 -17.42
N THR A 177 -45.21 3.96 -18.06
CA THR A 177 -45.04 4.38 -19.47
C THR A 177 -43.63 4.07 -19.98
N SER A 178 -43.59 3.48 -21.17
CA SER A 178 -42.46 3.10 -22.00
C SER A 178 -41.65 4.29 -22.54
N GLY A 179 -40.37 4.08 -22.88
CA GLY A 179 -39.59 5.06 -23.64
C GLY A 179 -38.17 4.60 -24.00
N LEU A 180 -38.03 3.89 -25.12
CA LEU A 180 -36.78 3.70 -25.87
C LEU A 180 -36.21 5.05 -26.34
N SER A 181 -34.87 5.18 -26.43
CA SER A 181 -34.10 5.67 -27.61
C SER A 181 -32.67 6.07 -27.20
N HIS A 182 -31.65 5.35 -27.68
CA HIS A 182 -30.80 5.63 -28.87
C HIS A 182 -29.73 6.73 -28.68
N HIS A 183 -28.48 6.28 -28.82
CA HIS A 183 -27.28 7.08 -29.11
C HIS A 183 -27.45 7.96 -30.37
N PRO A 184 -26.59 8.99 -30.52
CA PRO A 184 -25.60 8.84 -31.59
C PRO A 184 -24.19 9.36 -31.27
N HIS A 185 -23.25 8.73 -31.96
CA HIS A 185 -21.86 9.09 -32.23
C HIS A 185 -21.72 10.51 -32.83
N ARG A 186 -20.63 11.22 -32.51
CA ARG A 186 -20.08 12.23 -33.44
C ARG A 186 -18.55 12.24 -33.41
N SER A 187 -18.01 12.15 -34.62
CA SER A 187 -16.61 11.98 -34.98
C SER A 187 -15.92 13.33 -35.29
N ILE A 188 -14.62 13.39 -35.01
CA ILE A 188 -13.49 13.96 -35.80
C ILE A 188 -13.55 15.47 -36.19
N ASP A 189 -12.55 16.27 -35.80
CA ASP A 189 -11.46 16.70 -36.71
C ASP A 189 -10.36 17.56 -36.06
N MET A 190 -9.18 17.43 -36.66
CA MET A 190 -7.87 18.00 -36.33
C MET A 190 -7.63 19.30 -37.14
N PRO A 191 -6.77 20.23 -36.69
CA PRO A 191 -6.09 21.12 -37.63
C PRO A 191 -4.57 21.00 -37.55
N GLN A 192 -3.98 20.76 -38.72
CA GLN A 192 -2.55 20.88 -39.02
C GLN A 192 -2.14 22.35 -39.17
N GLY A 193 -0.84 22.61 -38.97
CA GLY A 193 -0.25 23.94 -38.87
C GLY A 193 -0.09 24.72 -40.17
N THR A 194 0.42 25.95 -40.03
CA THR A 194 0.98 26.74 -41.14
C THR A 194 2.11 27.63 -40.60
N THR A 195 3.27 27.49 -41.22
CA THR A 195 4.48 28.29 -41.07
C THR A 195 4.33 29.63 -41.79
N ILE A 196 4.76 30.75 -41.20
CA ILE A 196 5.16 31.94 -41.96
C ILE A 196 6.51 32.47 -41.44
N LEU A 197 7.44 32.55 -42.39
CA LEU A 197 8.75 33.18 -42.36
C LEU A 197 8.57 34.70 -42.54
N THR A 198 9.24 35.57 -41.77
CA THR A 198 9.47 36.96 -42.20
C THR A 198 10.81 37.47 -41.69
N THR A 199 11.63 37.88 -42.66
CA THR A 199 12.91 38.57 -42.56
C THR A 199 12.72 40.03 -42.17
N ARG A 200 13.58 40.54 -41.28
CA ARG A 200 14.36 41.78 -41.47
C ARG A 200 15.44 41.89 -40.41
#